data_AF-A0A534NT28-F1
#
_entry.id   AF-A0A534NT28-F1
#
_cell.length_a   1.000
_cell.length_b   1.000
_cell.length_c   1.000
_cell.angle_alpha   90.00
_cell.angle_beta   90.00
_cell.angle_gamma   90.00
#
_symmetry.space_group_name_H-M   'P 1'
#
loop_
_entity.id
_entity.type
_entity.pdbx_description
1 polymer ?
#
loop_
_entity_poly.entity_id
_entity_poly.type
_entity_poly.pdbx_seq_one_letter_code
_entity_poly.pdbx_strand_id
1 'polypeptide(L)'
;MTAPAGKRLRREIRVRALLFGWPLLRLMPLCFGAALGWLAWYLVPRQRRLAREHLLIAFPEKDEAERDRIGRRSFANLGRAAVETAQAHRLDIRTTMELDPAGEALLREAHAEGKGVVVATAHIGAWELFARRVAALGI
;
A
#
# COMPACT_ATOMS: atom_id res chain seq x y z
N MET A 1 -19.78 -21.03 -17.23
CA MET A 1 -20.06 -19.74 -17.93
C MET A 1 -18.76 -18.99 -18.17
N THR A 2 -18.30 -18.91 -19.41
CA THR A 2 -17.03 -18.25 -19.77
C THR A 2 -17.22 -16.74 -19.87
N ALA A 3 -16.37 -15.95 -19.19
CA ALA A 3 -16.43 -14.49 -19.29
C ALA A 3 -16.33 -14.03 -20.77
N PRO A 4 -17.13 -13.03 -21.21
CA PRO A 4 -17.12 -12.51 -22.58
C PRO A 4 -15.71 -12.18 -23.09
N ALA A 5 -15.41 -12.45 -24.36
CA ALA A 5 -14.08 -12.30 -24.96
C ALA A 5 -13.44 -10.91 -24.72
N GLY A 6 -14.23 -9.84 -24.82
CA GLY A 6 -13.74 -8.48 -24.53
C GLY A 6 -13.40 -8.21 -23.06
N LYS A 7 -14.07 -8.90 -22.11
CA LYS A 7 -13.70 -8.85 -20.67
C LYS A 7 -12.41 -9.62 -20.40
N ARG A 8 -12.18 -10.72 -21.12
CA ARG A 8 -10.92 -11.49 -21.06
C ARG A 8 -9.75 -10.70 -21.63
N LEU A 9 -9.90 -10.10 -22.81
CA LEU A 9 -8.84 -9.29 -23.43
C LEU A 9 -8.40 -8.11 -22.53
N ARG A 10 -9.36 -7.36 -21.97
CA ARG A 10 -9.04 -6.27 -21.00
C ARG A 10 -8.40 -6.77 -19.71
N ARG A 11 -8.68 -8.01 -19.31
CA ARG A 11 -8.01 -8.63 -18.15
C ARG A 11 -6.58 -8.99 -18.52
N GLU A 12 -6.36 -9.65 -19.65
CA GLU A 12 -5.03 -10.04 -20.14
C GLU A 12 -4.11 -8.82 -20.32
N ILE A 13 -4.60 -7.74 -20.93
CA ILE A 13 -3.83 -6.49 -21.08
C ILE A 13 -3.44 -5.92 -19.71
N ARG A 14 -4.37 -5.86 -18.74
CA ARG A 14 -4.06 -5.37 -17.40
C ARG A 14 -3.06 -6.26 -16.67
N VAL A 15 -3.21 -7.58 -16.76
CA VAL A 15 -2.29 -8.54 -16.16
C VAL A 15 -0.89 -8.37 -16.76
N ARG A 16 -0.78 -8.30 -18.09
CA ARG A 16 0.51 -8.09 -18.77
C ARG A 16 1.13 -6.74 -18.44
N ALA A 17 0.33 -5.68 -18.37
CA ALA A 17 0.80 -4.35 -17.94
C ALA A 17 1.32 -4.37 -16.49
N LEU A 18 0.66 -5.11 -15.58
CA LEU A 18 1.14 -5.29 -14.20
C LEU A 18 2.42 -6.12 -14.15
N LEU A 19 2.48 -7.24 -14.89
CA LEU A 19 3.66 -8.10 -14.96
C LEU A 19 4.88 -7.38 -15.56
N PHE A 20 4.68 -6.51 -16.54
CA PHE A 20 5.75 -5.71 -17.13
C PHE A 20 6.10 -4.48 -16.29
N GLY A 21 5.10 -3.85 -15.67
CA GLY A 21 5.30 -2.69 -14.79
C GLY A 21 6.02 -3.04 -13.49
N TRP A 22 5.80 -4.23 -12.95
CA TRP A 22 6.34 -4.62 -11.65
C TRP A 22 7.87 -4.67 -11.58
N PRO A 23 8.59 -5.29 -12.53
CA PRO A 23 10.05 -5.19 -12.61
C PRO A 23 10.56 -3.76 -12.75
N LEU A 24 9.84 -2.89 -13.48
CA LEU A 24 10.24 -1.50 -13.65
C LEU A 24 10.23 -0.76 -12.31
N LEU A 25 9.22 -0.99 -11.45
CA LEU A 25 9.16 -0.40 -10.11
C LEU A 25 10.38 -0.76 -9.24
N ARG A 26 11.02 -1.92 -9.48
CA ARG A 26 12.23 -2.33 -8.76
C ARG A 26 13.46 -1.51 -9.10
N LEU A 27 13.47 -0.88 -10.28
CA LEU A 27 14.59 -0.07 -10.77
C LEU A 27 14.43 1.42 -10.44
N MET A 28 13.25 1.83 -9.96
CA MET A 28 12.97 3.24 -9.70
C MET A 28 13.51 3.68 -8.33
N PRO A 29 14.02 4.92 -8.20
CA PRO A 29 14.32 5.48 -6.89
C PRO A 29 13.07 5.51 -5.98
N LEU A 30 13.21 5.25 -4.68
CA LEU A 30 12.09 5.25 -3.73
C LEU A 30 11.29 6.57 -3.75
N CYS A 31 11.98 7.70 -3.94
CA CYS A 31 11.37 9.02 -4.02
C CYS A 31 10.41 9.17 -5.22
N PHE A 32 10.58 8.38 -6.28
CA PHE A 32 9.78 8.45 -7.50
C PHE A 32 8.39 7.82 -7.33
N GLY A 33 8.21 6.91 -6.37
CA GLY A 33 6.91 6.29 -6.10
C GLY A 33 5.85 7.32 -5.73
N ALA A 34 6.20 8.31 -4.92
CA ALA A 34 5.28 9.38 -4.53
C ALA A 34 4.82 10.22 -5.73
N ALA A 35 5.74 10.56 -6.64
CA ALA A 35 5.43 11.31 -7.85
C ALA A 35 4.50 10.52 -8.79
N LEU A 36 4.77 9.23 -9.00
CA LEU A 36 3.90 8.36 -9.81
C LEU A 36 2.50 8.25 -9.21
N GLY A 37 2.40 8.03 -7.90
CA GLY A 37 1.14 7.96 -7.19
C GLY A 37 0.36 9.27 -7.32
N TRP A 38 1.01 10.40 -7.07
CA TRP A 38 0.41 11.72 -7.23
C TRP A 38 -0.09 11.95 -8.67
N LEU A 39 0.71 11.57 -9.68
CA LEU A 39 0.31 11.69 -11.09
C LEU A 39 -0.89 10.80 -11.42
N ALA A 40 -0.97 9.60 -10.83
CA ALA A 40 -2.09 8.68 -11.02
C ALA A 40 -3.45 9.27 -10.57
N TRP A 41 -3.46 10.20 -9.61
CA TRP A 41 -4.67 10.95 -9.25
C TRP A 41 -5.26 11.72 -10.45
N TYR A 42 -4.41 12.28 -11.29
CA TYR A 42 -4.82 13.07 -12.46
C TYR A 42 -5.10 12.16 -13.66
N LEU A 43 -4.29 11.12 -13.86
CA LEU A 43 -4.35 10.24 -15.03
C LEU A 43 -5.39 9.12 -14.94
N VAL A 44 -5.83 8.76 -13.73
CA VAL A 44 -6.75 7.62 -13.52
C VAL A 44 -8.09 8.10 -12.96
N PRO A 45 -8.95 8.74 -13.79
CA PRO A 45 -10.16 9.42 -13.33
C PRO A 45 -11.16 8.49 -12.61
N ARG A 46 -11.20 7.21 -13.01
CA ARG A 46 -12.02 6.20 -12.33
C ARG A 46 -11.60 6.00 -10.88
N GLN A 47 -10.30 5.91 -10.60
CA GLN A 47 -9.79 5.71 -9.24
C GLN A 47 -9.92 6.98 -8.42
N ARG A 48 -9.68 8.15 -9.02
CA ARG A 48 -9.98 9.44 -8.39
C ARG A 48 -11.44 9.54 -7.93
N ARG A 49 -12.39 9.14 -8.78
CA ARG A 49 -13.82 9.18 -8.44
C ARG A 49 -14.14 8.28 -7.24
N LEU A 50 -13.68 7.02 -7.26
CA LEU A 50 -13.87 6.09 -6.14
C LEU A 50 -13.24 6.62 -4.85
N ALA A 51 -12.04 7.20 -4.94
CA ALA A 51 -11.39 7.80 -3.78
C ALA A 51 -12.18 8.97 -3.20
N ARG A 52 -12.77 9.83 -4.05
CA ARG A 52 -13.66 10.91 -3.59
C ARG A 52 -14.92 10.37 -2.91
N GLU A 53 -15.54 9.33 -3.47
CA GLU A 53 -16.71 8.66 -2.88
C GLU A 53 -16.36 8.08 -1.49
N HIS A 54 -15.24 7.37 -1.36
CA HIS A 54 -14.78 6.85 -0.07
C HIS A 54 -14.46 7.96 0.94
N LEU A 55 -13.82 9.04 0.49
CA LEU A 55 -13.47 10.17 1.36
C LEU A 55 -14.69 10.98 1.79
N LEU A 56 -15.75 11.01 0.98
CA LEU A 56 -17.02 11.60 1.38
C LEU A 56 -17.68 10.79 2.50
N ILE A 57 -17.61 9.46 2.43
CA ILE A 57 -18.12 8.56 3.48
C ILE A 57 -17.26 8.70 4.75
N ALA A 58 -15.94 8.70 4.62
CA ALA A 58 -15.01 8.71 5.75
C ALA A 58 -14.86 10.09 6.42
N PHE A 59 -15.01 11.17 5.66
CA PHE A 59 -14.85 12.56 6.11
C PHE A 59 -15.99 13.45 5.57
N PRO A 60 -17.25 13.19 5.99
CA PRO A 60 -18.40 13.97 5.54
C PRO A 60 -18.32 15.44 5.96
N GLU A 61 -17.62 15.75 7.04
CA GLU A 61 -17.45 17.09 7.60
C GLU A 61 -16.48 17.98 6.81
N LYS A 62 -15.66 17.39 5.93
CA LYS A 62 -14.66 18.13 5.13
C LYS A 62 -15.29 18.72 3.87
N ASP A 63 -14.68 19.76 3.32
CA ASP A 63 -15.07 20.23 1.99
C ASP A 63 -14.47 19.37 0.87
N GLU A 64 -14.86 19.63 -0.39
CA GLU A 64 -14.32 18.90 -1.55
C GLU A 64 -12.82 19.12 -1.71
N ALA A 65 -12.31 20.34 -1.48
CA ALA A 65 -10.91 20.68 -1.68
C ALA A 65 -9.99 19.95 -0.69
N GLU A 66 -10.43 19.84 0.57
CA GLU A 66 -9.76 19.09 1.62
C GLU A 66 -9.76 17.59 1.34
N ARG A 67 -10.89 17.01 0.95
CA ARG A 67 -10.95 15.60 0.54
C ARG A 67 -10.04 15.34 -0.66
N ASP A 68 -10.02 16.23 -1.63
CA ASP A 68 -9.11 16.15 -2.77
C ASP A 68 -7.63 16.22 -2.38
N ARG A 69 -7.29 17.10 -1.42
CA ARG A 69 -5.93 17.18 -0.87
C ARG A 69 -5.55 15.87 -0.17
N ILE A 70 -6.46 15.28 0.62
CA ILE A 70 -6.26 13.98 1.27
C ILE A 70 -6.08 12.88 0.22
N GLY A 71 -6.95 12.85 -0.80
CA GLY A 71 -6.90 11.88 -1.90
C GLY A 71 -5.57 11.92 -2.65
N ARG A 72 -5.10 13.11 -3.03
CA ARG A 72 -3.77 13.28 -3.68
C ARG A 72 -2.63 12.76 -2.82
N ARG A 73 -2.63 13.07 -1.52
CA ARG A 73 -1.60 12.57 -0.57
C ARG A 73 -1.70 11.06 -0.39
N SER A 74 -2.90 10.52 -0.32
CA SER A 74 -3.14 9.07 -0.23
C SER A 74 -2.62 8.34 -1.47
N PHE A 75 -2.82 8.90 -2.66
CA PHE A 75 -2.31 8.35 -3.91
C PHE A 75 -0.79 8.40 -3.97
N ALA A 76 -0.18 9.51 -3.55
CA ALA A 76 1.28 9.61 -3.42
C ALA A 76 1.82 8.55 -2.45
N ASN A 77 1.16 8.34 -1.31
CA ASN A 77 1.55 7.31 -0.35
C ASN A 77 1.40 5.89 -0.92
N LEU A 78 0.33 5.63 -1.67
CA LEU A 78 0.14 4.35 -2.37
C LEU A 78 1.28 4.07 -3.37
N GLY A 79 1.68 5.09 -4.14
CA GLY A 79 2.80 4.96 -5.08
C GLY A 79 4.13 4.71 -4.37
N ARG A 80 4.39 5.37 -3.24
CA ARG A 80 5.55 5.09 -2.38
C ARG A 80 5.54 3.64 -1.88
N ALA A 81 4.44 3.21 -1.28
CA ALA A 81 4.28 1.85 -0.75
C ALA A 81 4.47 0.78 -1.84
N ALA A 82 3.98 1.03 -3.07
CA ALA A 82 4.17 0.10 -4.17
C ALA A 82 5.65 -0.09 -4.55
N VAL A 83 6.44 0.99 -4.58
CA VAL A 83 7.88 0.91 -4.88
C VAL A 83 8.64 0.28 -3.71
N GLU A 84 8.32 0.64 -2.47
CA GLU A 84 8.88 0.04 -1.26
C GLU A 84 8.66 -1.48 -1.23
N THR A 85 7.43 -1.93 -1.46
CA THR A 85 7.08 -3.35 -1.59
C THR A 85 7.88 -4.02 -2.70
N ALA A 86 7.91 -3.43 -3.91
CA ALA A 86 8.60 -4.03 -5.05
C ALA A 86 10.10 -4.24 -4.76
N GLN A 87 10.70 -3.33 -4.00
CA GLN A 87 12.11 -3.35 -3.60
C GLN A 87 12.37 -3.98 -2.22
N ALA A 88 11.33 -4.47 -1.53
CA ALA A 88 11.45 -4.90 -0.15
C ALA A 88 12.48 -6.02 0.06
N HIS A 89 12.73 -6.86 -0.96
CA HIS A 89 13.78 -7.88 -0.95
C HIS A 89 15.22 -7.32 -0.81
N ARG A 90 15.44 -6.04 -1.12
CA ARG A 90 16.73 -5.34 -1.01
C ARG A 90 16.86 -4.54 0.29
N LEU A 91 15.77 -4.37 1.03
CA LEU A 91 15.74 -3.59 2.25
C LEU A 91 16.12 -4.50 3.42
N ASP A 92 17.04 -4.03 4.26
CA ASP A 92 17.20 -4.60 5.59
C ASP A 92 16.05 -4.09 6.46
N ILE A 93 15.08 -4.96 6.69
CA ILE A 93 13.86 -4.59 7.40
C ILE A 93 14.13 -4.16 8.85
N ARG A 94 15.21 -4.66 9.48
CA ARG A 94 15.54 -4.33 10.88
C ARG A 94 15.95 -2.88 11.06
N THR A 95 16.52 -2.28 10.02
CA THR A 95 17.02 -0.90 10.01
C THR A 95 16.12 0.05 9.22
N THR A 96 15.37 -0.47 8.24
CA THR A 96 14.49 0.34 7.38
C THR A 96 13.11 0.56 7.99
N MET A 97 12.69 -0.28 8.93
CA MET A 97 11.38 -0.17 9.57
C MET A 97 11.47 -0.29 11.08
N GLU A 98 11.14 0.81 11.74
CA GLU A 98 11.06 0.88 13.20
C GLU A 98 9.65 0.54 13.66
N LEU A 99 9.57 -0.22 14.74
CA LEU A 99 8.35 -0.39 15.50
C LEU A 99 8.42 0.56 16.69
N ASP A 100 7.27 1.12 17.05
CA ASP A 100 7.15 1.80 18.33
C ASP A 100 7.58 0.86 19.48
N PRO A 101 8.44 1.28 20.41
CA PRO A 101 8.94 0.42 21.48
C PRO A 101 7.84 -0.21 22.33
N ALA A 102 6.75 0.52 22.60
CA ALA A 102 5.62 -0.02 23.37
C ALA A 102 4.85 -1.06 22.54
N GLY A 103 4.66 -0.81 21.24
CA GLY A 103 4.08 -1.78 20.32
C GLY A 103 4.90 -3.07 20.18
N GLU A 104 6.24 -2.97 20.13
CA GLU A 104 7.11 -4.15 20.12
C GLU A 104 7.03 -4.93 21.44
N ALA A 105 7.06 -4.25 22.58
CA ALA A 105 6.91 -4.88 23.90
C ALA A 105 5.59 -5.64 24.01
N LEU A 106 4.47 -5.03 23.61
CA LEU A 106 3.15 -5.64 23.61
C LEU A 106 3.11 -6.94 22.76
N LEU A 107 3.74 -6.93 21.59
CA LEU A 107 3.81 -8.12 20.74
C LEU A 107 4.62 -9.25 21.38
N ARG A 108 5.74 -8.93 22.04
CA ARG A 108 6.58 -9.91 22.75
C ARG A 108 5.86 -10.49 23.96
N GLU A 109 5.17 -9.67 24.74
CA GLU A 109 4.37 -10.10 25.88
C GLU A 109 3.25 -11.05 25.44
N ALA A 110 2.49 -10.67 24.40
CA ALA A 110 1.43 -11.52 23.86
C ALA A 110 1.96 -12.86 23.33
N HIS A 111 3.13 -12.88 22.69
CA HIS A 111 3.76 -14.12 22.23
C HIS A 111 4.21 -15.01 23.40
N ALA A 112 4.75 -14.41 24.46
CA ALA A 112 5.24 -15.14 25.64
C ALA A 112 4.13 -15.90 26.39
N GLU A 113 2.85 -15.55 26.19
CA GLU A 113 1.73 -16.32 26.72
C GLU A 113 1.58 -17.73 26.11
N GLY A 114 2.27 -18.02 25.00
CA GLY A 114 2.28 -19.35 24.38
C GLY A 114 0.96 -19.74 23.67
N LYS A 115 0.07 -18.78 23.43
CA LYS A 115 -1.24 -18.99 22.77
C LYS A 115 -1.27 -18.62 21.28
N GLY A 116 -0.15 -18.07 20.77
CA GLY A 116 -0.07 -17.44 19.46
C GLY A 116 -0.59 -16.00 19.46
N VAL A 117 -0.22 -15.22 18.44
CA VAL A 117 -0.57 -13.80 18.30
C VAL A 117 -1.27 -13.57 16.96
N VAL A 118 -2.39 -12.84 16.98
CA VAL A 118 -3.07 -12.36 15.77
C VAL A 118 -2.95 -10.84 15.72
N VAL A 119 -2.33 -10.33 14.66
CA VAL A 119 -2.19 -8.89 14.43
C VAL A 119 -3.24 -8.45 13.39
N ALA A 120 -4.22 -7.66 13.83
CA ALA A 120 -5.19 -7.03 12.94
C ALA A 120 -4.62 -5.67 12.44
N THR A 121 -4.58 -5.48 11.14
CA THR A 121 -4.07 -4.26 10.50
C THR A 121 -4.95 -3.84 9.32
N ALA A 122 -4.66 -2.67 8.76
CA ALA A 122 -5.33 -2.11 7.59
C ALA A 122 -4.33 -1.86 6.45
N HIS A 123 -4.85 -1.66 5.23
CA HIS A 123 -4.05 -1.28 4.06
C HIS A 123 -3.59 0.20 4.15
N ILE A 124 -2.80 0.50 5.16
CA ILE A 124 -2.36 1.86 5.51
C ILE A 124 -0.83 1.87 5.61
N GLY A 125 -0.21 2.87 4.98
CA GLY A 125 1.24 3.01 5.00
C GLY A 125 1.98 1.81 4.37
N ALA A 126 3.18 1.54 4.87
CA ALA A 126 4.03 0.44 4.44
C ALA A 126 3.67 -0.88 5.14
N TRP A 127 2.38 -1.27 5.09
CA TRP A 127 1.83 -2.44 5.81
C TRP A 127 2.55 -3.76 5.49
N GLU A 128 3.13 -3.91 4.30
CA GLU A 128 3.92 -5.09 3.94
C GLU A 128 5.31 -5.08 4.59
N LEU A 129 5.95 -3.91 4.67
CA LEU A 129 7.19 -3.76 5.44
C LEU A 129 6.91 -4.02 6.93
N PHE A 130 5.77 -3.57 7.45
CA PHE A 130 5.35 -3.85 8.82
C PHE A 130 5.27 -5.35 9.09
N ALA A 131 4.57 -6.10 8.24
CA ALA A 131 4.46 -7.54 8.39
C ALA A 131 5.84 -8.23 8.37
N ARG A 132 6.75 -7.78 7.50
CA ARG A 132 8.13 -8.28 7.46
C ARG A 132 8.94 -7.92 8.70
N ARG A 133 8.73 -6.72 9.27
CA ARG A 133 9.43 -6.28 10.48
C ARG A 133 8.98 -7.09 11.70
N VAL A 134 7.69 -7.37 11.80
CA VAL A 134 7.12 -8.24 12.83
C VAL A 134 7.68 -9.66 12.67
N ALA A 135 7.68 -10.23 11.46
CA ALA A 135 8.27 -11.55 11.21
C ALA A 135 9.77 -11.61 11.60
N ALA A 136 10.52 -10.52 11.38
CA ALA A 136 11.93 -10.44 11.76
C ALA A 136 12.19 -10.41 13.29
N LEU A 137 11.16 -10.21 14.11
CA LEU A 137 11.29 -10.29 15.58
C LEU A 137 11.51 -11.72 16.06
N GLY A 138 11.14 -12.73 15.27
CA GLY A 138 11.24 -14.14 15.66
C GLY A 138 10.30 -14.54 16.79
N ILE A 139 9.22 -13.77 16.96
CA ILE A 139 8.03 -14.10 17.75
C ILE A 139 6.96 -14.72 16.84
#